data_AF-A0A968DUI5-F1
#
_entry.id   AF-A0A968DUI5-F1
#
_cell.length_a   1.000
_cell.length_b   1.000
_cell.length_c   1.000
_cell.angle_alpha   90.00
_cell.angle_beta   90.00
_cell.angle_gamma   90.00
#
_symmetry.space_group_name_H-M   'P 1'
#
loop_
_entity.id
_entity.type
_entity.pdbx_description
1 polymer ?
#
loop_
_entity_poly.entity_id
_entity_poly.type
_entity_poly.pdbx_seq_one_letter_code
_entity_poly.pdbx_strand_id
1 'polypeptide(L)'
;HKARGVFNGKVYVRKDAQKTNAFQENKTLILTDEATMNAKPQLEIFADDVKCSHGATVGQLDEDALFYLRTRGIEKEKANA
;
A
#
# COMPACT_ATOMS: atom_id res chain seq x y z
N HIS A 1 -12.18 -5.45 -15.35
CA HIS A 1 -12.03 -6.57 -14.41
C HIS A 1 -12.16 -5.99 -13.02
N LYS A 2 -13.11 -6.46 -12.21
CA LYS A 2 -13.32 -5.96 -10.85
C LYS A 2 -12.41 -6.71 -9.89
N ALA A 3 -11.44 -6.00 -9.31
CA ALA A 3 -10.57 -6.54 -8.26
C ALA A 3 -10.77 -5.76 -6.96
N ARG A 4 -10.70 -6.45 -5.82
CA ARG A 4 -10.84 -5.82 -4.50
C ARG A 4 -9.69 -6.26 -3.61
N GLY A 5 -8.89 -5.30 -3.19
CA GLY A 5 -7.86 -5.47 -2.17
C GLY A 5 -8.30 -4.90 -0.83
N VAL A 6 -7.95 -5.57 0.26
CA VAL A 6 -8.13 -5.07 1.62
C VAL A 6 -6.85 -5.30 2.40
N PHE A 7 -6.28 -4.23 2.94
CA PHE A 7 -5.16 -4.29 3.86
C PHE A 7 -5.60 -3.78 5.23
N ASN A 8 -5.47 -4.62 6.25
CA ASN A 8 -5.74 -4.26 7.63
C ASN A 8 -4.51 -4.58 8.47
N GLY A 9 -3.79 -3.54 8.88
CA GLY A 9 -2.58 -3.68 9.68
C GLY A 9 -2.80 -3.05 11.04
N LYS A 10 -2.49 -3.77 12.12
CA LYS A 10 -2.57 -3.27 13.49
C LYS A 10 -1.20 -3.43 14.16
N VAL A 11 -0.60 -2.31 14.55
CA VAL A 11 0.60 -2.26 15.38
C VAL A 11 0.16 -2.00 16.82
N TYR A 12 0.56 -2.89 17.73
CA TYR A 12 0.26 -2.77 19.15
C TYR A 12 1.56 -2.70 19.95
N VAL A 13 1.77 -1.59 20.64
CA VAL A 13 2.96 -1.35 21.47
C VAL A 13 2.55 -1.40 22.94
N ARG A 14 3.05 -2.41 23.66
CA ARG A 14 2.79 -2.61 25.09
C ARG A 14 3.46 -1.52 25.91
N LYS A 15 2.92 -1.24 27.11
CA LYS A 15 3.40 -0.22 28.03
C LYS A 15 4.87 -0.38 28.45
N ASP A 16 5.36 -1.61 28.52
CA ASP A 16 6.75 -1.90 28.89
C ASP A 16 7.70 -1.89 27.67
N ALA A 17 7.17 -1.72 26.46
CA ALA A 17 7.92 -1.74 25.20
C ALA A 17 8.47 -0.35 24.85
N GLN A 18 9.12 0.29 25.83
CA GLN A 18 9.83 1.56 25.63
C GLN A 18 10.96 1.38 24.61
N LYS A 19 11.30 2.44 23.88
CA LYS A 19 12.26 2.48 22.76
C LYS A 19 11.87 1.63 21.54
N THR A 20 10.62 1.19 21.45
CA THR A 20 10.13 0.49 20.26
C THR A 20 10.16 1.43 19.06
N ASN A 21 10.72 0.93 17.95
CA ASN A 21 10.74 1.62 16.68
C ASN A 21 9.96 0.80 15.65
N ALA A 22 8.78 1.27 15.25
CA ALA A 22 7.87 0.53 14.37
C ALA A 22 7.48 1.37 13.15
N PHE A 23 7.67 0.83 11.95
CA PHE A 23 7.29 1.46 10.69
C PHE A 23 6.37 0.54 9.92
N GLN A 24 5.18 1.02 9.58
CA GLN A 24 4.25 0.28 8.73
C GLN A 24 4.05 1.01 7.41
N GLU A 25 4.48 0.42 6.30
CA GLU A 25 4.27 0.97 4.96
C GLU A 25 3.34 0.06 4.15
N ASN A 26 2.27 0.63 3.58
CA ASN A 26 1.41 -0.03 2.61
C ASN A 26 1.48 0.72 1.28
N LYS A 27 1.99 0.07 0.24
CA LYS A 27 1.97 0.58 -1.14
C LYS A 27 1.07 -0.32 -1.95
N THR A 28 -0.01 0.24 -2.48
CA THR A 28 -0.93 -0.49 -3.35
C THR A 28 -1.01 0.16 -4.71
N LEU A 29 -0.96 -0.68 -5.75
CA LEU A 29 -1.15 -0.28 -7.14
C LEU A 29 -2.46 -0.87 -7.67
N ILE A 30 -3.31 -0.01 -8.22
CA ILE A 30 -4.57 -0.39 -8.85
C ILE A 30 -4.35 -0.39 -10.37
N LEU A 31 -4.68 -1.50 -11.02
CA LEU A 31 -4.39 -1.74 -12.44
C LEU A 31 -5.56 -1.38 -13.37
N THR A 32 -6.75 -1.16 -12.83
CA THR A 32 -7.97 -0.87 -13.60
C THR A 32 -8.88 0.06 -12.81
N ASP A 33 -9.62 0.94 -13.48
CA ASP A 33 -10.55 1.89 -12.84
C ASP A 33 -11.64 1.23 -11.99
N GLU A 34 -12.01 -0.01 -12.33
CA GLU A 34 -13.03 -0.77 -11.59
C GLU A 34 -12.48 -1.47 -10.33
N ALA A 35 -11.17 -1.41 -10.09
CA ALA A 35 -10.54 -2.06 -8.96
C ALA A 35 -10.49 -1.13 -7.74
N THR A 36 -10.67 -1.72 -6.56
CA THR A 36 -10.81 -0.98 -5.29
C THR A 36 -9.80 -1.47 -4.27
N MET A 37 -9.12 -0.56 -3.59
CA MET A 37 -8.23 -0.88 -2.47
C MET A 37 -8.72 -0.20 -1.19
N ASN A 38 -8.83 -0.96 -0.11
CA ASN A 38 -9.13 -0.43 1.22
C ASN A 38 -7.93 -0.69 2.14
N ALA A 39 -7.26 0.37 2.60
CA ALA A 39 -6.17 0.26 3.56
C ALA A 39 -6.59 0.84 4.92
N LYS A 40 -6.53 0.02 5.97
CA LYS A 40 -6.80 0.42 7.35
C LYS A 40 -5.58 0.14 8.25
N PRO A 41 -4.56 1.02 8.25
CA PRO A 41 -3.48 0.97 9.22
C PRO A 41 -3.99 1.47 10.59
N GLN A 42 -3.67 0.74 11.66
CA GLN A 42 -4.06 1.04 13.03
C GLN A 42 -2.83 0.97 13.93
N LEU A 43 -2.70 1.95 14.83
CA LEU A 43 -1.63 2.01 15.82
C LEU A 43 -2.25 2.19 17.20
N GLU A 44 -1.95 1.26 18.09
CA GLU A 44 -2.30 1.31 19.49
C GLU A 44 -1.01 1.30 20.31
N ILE A 45 -0.65 2.47 20.83
CA ILE A 45 0.61 2.70 21.53
C ILE A 45 0.32 3.01 22.99
N PHE A 46 0.86 2.18 23.89
CA PHE A 46 0.72 2.35 25.34
C PHE A 46 2.05 2.69 26.03
N ALA A 47 3.10 3.01 25.27
CA ALA A 47 4.43 3.39 25.75
C ALA A 47 4.79 4.81 25.32
N ASP A 48 5.47 5.57 26.18
CA ASP A 48 5.72 7.02 26.01
C ASP A 48 7.00 7.32 25.21
N ASP A 49 8.06 6.52 25.35
CA ASP A 49 9.33 6.69 24.64
C ASP A 49 9.38 5.77 23.41
N VAL A 50 8.54 6.03 22.40
CA VAL A 50 8.53 5.21 21.17
C VAL A 50 8.50 6.05 19.90
N LYS A 51 9.01 5.49 18.81
CA LYS A 51 8.88 6.06 17.47
C LYS A 51 8.05 5.11 16.64
N CYS A 52 6.86 5.55 16.25
CA CYS A 52 5.99 4.75 15.41
C CYS A 52 5.46 5.59 14.26
N SER A 53 5.49 5.05 13.05
CA SER A 53 4.86 5.69 11.90
C SER A 53 4.15 4.68 11.02
N HIS A 54 3.14 5.17 10.30
CA HIS A 54 2.43 4.42 9.30
C HIS A 54 2.25 5.28 8.04
N GLY A 55 2.45 4.68 6.88
CA GLY A 55 2.20 5.27 5.58
C GLY A 55 1.35 4.33 4.74
N ALA A 56 0.34 4.87 4.08
CA ALA A 56 -0.43 4.12 3.08
C ALA A 56 -0.52 4.97 1.81
N THR A 57 -0.06 4.42 0.69
CA THR A 57 -0.12 5.05 -0.63
C THR A 57 -0.89 4.13 -1.55
N VAL A 58 -1.89 4.70 -2.23
CA VAL A 58 -2.63 4.02 -3.30
C VAL A 58 -2.35 4.78 -4.59
N GLY A 59 -1.76 4.11 -5.56
CA GLY A 59 -1.50 4.64 -6.89
C GLY A 59 -2.27 3.85 -7.94
N GLN A 60 -2.57 4.48 -9.06
CA GLN A 60 -3.03 3.82 -10.27
C GLN A 60 -1.85 3.68 -11.25
N LEU A 61 -1.84 2.62 -12.04
CA LEU A 61 -0.86 2.48 -13.12
C LEU A 61 -1.05 3.64 -14.11
N ASP A 62 0.02 4.40 -14.35
CA ASP A 62 -0.01 5.55 -15.26
C ASP A 62 -0.30 5.08 -16.69
N GLU A 63 -1.40 5.57 -17.27
CA GLU A 63 -1.84 5.22 -18.62
C GLU A 63 -0.82 5.64 -19.68
N ASP A 64 -0.08 6.74 -19.46
CA ASP A 64 0.95 7.21 -20.39
C ASP A 64 2.18 6.30 -20.35
N ALA A 65 2.56 5.82 -19.17
CA ALA A 65 3.63 4.83 -19.01
C ALA A 65 3.25 3.48 -19.64
N LEU A 66 2.01 3.05 -19.47
CA LEU A 66 1.42 1.89 -20.15
C LEU A 66 1.44 2.05 -21.67
N PHE A 67 1.00 3.21 -22.17
CA PHE A 67 1.00 3.53 -23.59
C PHE A 67 2.43 3.53 -24.15
N TYR A 68 3.38 4.11 -23.43
CA TYR A 68 4.80 4.09 -23.80
C TYR A 68 5.34 2.66 -23.93
N LEU A 69 5.08 1.79 -22.95
CA LEU A 69 5.48 0.38 -23.00
C LEU A 69 4.84 -0.36 -24.20
N ARG A 70 3.59 -0.03 -24.56
CA ARG A 70 2.92 -0.56 -25.74
C ARG A 70 3.55 -0.10 -27.04
N THR A 71 3.98 1.16 -27.15
CA THR A 71 4.69 1.66 -28.35
C THR A 71 6.04 0.99 -28.57
N ARG A 72 6.64 0.43 -27.51
CA ARG A 72 7.89 -0.34 -27.55
C ARG A 72 7.68 -1.84 -27.82
N GLY A 73 6.46 -2.27 -28.16
CA GLY A 73 6.17 -3.64 -28.60
C GLY A 73 5.81 -4.62 -27.49
N ILE A 74 5.53 -4.15 -26.26
CA ILE A 74 5.04 -5.00 -25.18
C ILE A 74 3.51 -5.14 -25.30
N GLU A 75 3.02 -6.35 -25.53
CA GLU A 75 1.59 -6.65 -25.63
C GLU A 75 0.84 -6.33 -24.34
N LYS A 76 -0.43 -5.93 -24.48
CA LYS A 76 -1.30 -5.44 -23.38
C LYS A 76 -1.45 -6.43 -22.22
N GLU A 77 -1.29 -7.74 -22.48
CA GLU A 77 -1.33 -8.79 -21.46
C GLU A 77 -0.07 -8.84 -20.57
N LYS A 78 1.10 -8.42 -21.08
CA LYS A 78 2.34 -8.34 -20.29
C LYS A 78 2.47 -7.04 -19.49
N ALA A 79 1.74 -5.99 -19.89
CA ALA A 79 1.82 -4.68 -19.25
C ALA A 79 0.87 -4.52 -18.05
N ASN A 80 -0.12 -5.40 -17.90
CA ASN A 80 -1.11 -5.40 -16.80
C ASN A 80 -0.92 -6.56 -15.80
N ALA A 81 0.21 -7.25 -15.84
CA ALA A 81 0.54 -8.39 -14.96
C ALA A 81 1.37 -7.96 -13.75
#